data_AF-A0AAD9P6X7-F1
#
_entry.id   AF-A0AAD9P6X7-F1
#
_cell.length_a   1.000
_cell.length_b   1.000
_cell.length_c   1.000
_cell.angle_alpha   90.00
_cell.angle_beta   90.00
_cell.angle_gamma   90.00
#
_symmetry.space_group_name_H-M   'P 1'
#
loop_
_entity.id
_entity.type
_entity.pdbx_description
1 polymer ?
#
loop_
_entity_poly.entity_id
_entity_poly.type
_entity_poly.pdbx_seq_one_letter_code
_entity_poly.pdbx_strand_id
1 'polypeptide(L)'
;MLASSVFEIILVLIASTAVVFYSGKTSYILRKVNEVIHGKPGCVPSPSVGNVTLHYFSVRGRAEPIRMMMIEAGIPFTEKNFNKATWPSHKEAGINSGLYTYGQVPAVETNTGLKMVQTQAILHYIGRSAGMDCDCEDLYKCEALALGVEDARSKLSRMLYDPNFSFADRDEYLKKTMPLWLGYIEQQAPPLAKQEQAFFYSSRLTWVDFLVFDLLENNIEFAHYDFGNSNTTYIVDIDVLAQLPRLANFYRHFSGRPRLSAYLRGGKRRFKYTIPNQPKAQPRTEKQ
;
A
#
# COMPACT_ATOMS: atom_id res chain seq x y z
N MET A 1 -36.71 -38.73 20.61
CA MET A 1 -36.71 -37.39 21.25
C MET A 1 -35.33 -36.73 21.25
N LEU A 2 -34.28 -37.37 21.78
CA LEU A 2 -32.92 -36.78 21.84
C LEU A 2 -32.33 -36.34 20.49
N ALA A 3 -32.59 -37.07 19.40
CA ALA A 3 -32.06 -36.73 18.07
C ALA A 3 -32.66 -35.44 17.46
N SER A 4 -33.95 -35.17 17.69
CA SER A 4 -34.61 -33.95 17.21
C SER A 4 -34.07 -32.70 17.91
N SER A 5 -33.84 -32.78 19.22
CA SER A 5 -33.29 -31.67 20.01
C SER A 5 -31.85 -31.32 19.60
N VAL A 6 -31.03 -32.30 19.23
CA VAL A 6 -29.66 -32.05 18.76
C VAL A 6 -29.68 -31.36 17.38
N PHE A 7 -30.58 -31.79 16.49
CA PHE A 7 -30.75 -31.18 15.17
C PHE A 7 -31.19 -29.71 15.25
N GLU A 8 -32.14 -29.38 16.13
CA GLU A 8 -32.58 -28.00 16.36
C GLU A 8 -31.46 -27.11 16.89
N ILE A 9 -30.65 -27.60 17.83
CA ILE A 9 -29.49 -26.87 18.36
C ILE A 9 -28.46 -26.59 17.25
N ILE A 10 -28.18 -27.57 16.39
CA ILE A 10 -27.27 -27.39 15.24
C ILE A 10 -27.81 -26.33 14.28
N LEU A 11 -29.11 -26.36 13.97
CA LEU A 11 -29.76 -25.37 13.11
C LEU A 11 -29.66 -23.95 13.70
N VAL A 12 -29.92 -23.81 15.00
CA VAL A 12 -29.79 -22.53 15.70
C VAL A 12 -28.35 -22.04 15.68
N LEU A 13 -27.37 -22.92 15.89
CA LEU A 13 -25.95 -22.56 15.80
C LEU A 13 -25.55 -22.12 14.39
N ILE A 14 -25.98 -22.83 13.35
CA ILE A 14 -25.73 -22.46 11.95
C ILE A 14 -26.37 -21.11 11.63
N ALA A 15 -27.65 -20.92 12.00
CA ALA A 15 -28.37 -19.66 11.79
C ALA A 15 -27.72 -18.50 12.55
N SER A 16 -27.31 -18.72 13.80
CA SER A 16 -26.62 -17.72 14.62
C SER A 16 -25.27 -17.35 14.03
N THR A 17 -24.50 -18.34 13.57
CA THR A 17 -23.20 -18.13 12.93
C THR A 17 -23.37 -17.38 11.61
N ALA A 18 -24.37 -17.74 10.80
CA ALA A 18 -24.72 -17.05 9.58
C ALA A 18 -25.13 -15.59 9.86
N VAL A 19 -25.98 -15.34 10.85
CA VAL A 19 -26.38 -13.98 11.25
C VAL A 19 -25.17 -13.15 11.71
N VAL A 20 -24.27 -13.74 12.47
CA VAL A 20 -23.02 -13.08 12.92
C VAL A 20 -22.09 -12.77 11.74
N PHE A 21 -22.04 -13.67 10.76
CA PHE A 21 -21.30 -13.49 9.51
C PHE A 21 -21.90 -12.38 8.64
N TYR A 22 -23.21 -12.46 8.36
CA TYR A 22 -23.93 -11.51 7.51
C TYR A 22 -24.14 -10.13 8.16
N SER A 23 -24.14 -10.04 9.49
CA SER A 23 -24.22 -8.75 10.21
C SER A 23 -22.90 -7.98 10.24
N GLY A 24 -21.79 -8.57 9.77
CA GLY A 24 -20.45 -7.98 9.86
C GLY A 24 -19.90 -7.89 11.29
N LYS A 25 -20.58 -8.51 12.28
CA LYS A 25 -20.19 -8.47 13.71
C LYS A 25 -19.29 -9.63 14.15
N THR A 26 -18.93 -10.54 13.24
CA THR A 26 -18.07 -11.71 13.51
C THR A 26 -16.79 -11.32 14.26
N SER A 27 -16.17 -10.25 13.81
CA SER A 27 -14.94 -9.70 14.38
C SER A 27 -15.10 -9.20 15.82
N TYR A 28 -16.25 -8.62 16.16
CA TYR A 28 -16.57 -8.15 17.52
C TYR A 28 -16.76 -9.31 18.49
N ILE A 29 -17.42 -10.39 18.05
CA ILE A 29 -17.66 -11.58 18.87
C ILE A 29 -16.36 -12.34 19.10
N LEU A 30 -15.55 -12.56 18.06
CA LEU A 30 -14.22 -13.16 18.19
C LEU A 30 -13.35 -12.37 19.16
N ARG A 31 -13.43 -11.03 19.16
CA ARG A 31 -12.72 -10.19 20.13
C ARG A 31 -13.14 -10.46 21.57
N LYS A 32 -14.44 -10.54 21.85
CA LYS A 32 -14.94 -10.78 23.21
C LYS A 32 -14.54 -12.16 23.72
N VAL A 33 -14.57 -13.17 22.84
CA VAL A 33 -14.08 -14.51 23.17
C VAL A 33 -12.58 -14.49 23.44
N ASN A 34 -11.78 -13.83 22.61
CA ASN A 34 -10.33 -13.74 22.78
C ASN A 34 -9.93 -12.99 24.08
N GLU A 35 -10.65 -11.92 24.42
CA GLU A 35 -10.50 -11.19 25.69
C GLU A 35 -10.79 -12.07 26.91
N VAL A 36 -11.83 -12.90 26.84
CA VAL A 36 -12.20 -13.84 27.92
C VAL A 36 -11.15 -14.95 28.09
N ILE A 37 -10.64 -15.49 26.99
CA ILE A 37 -9.70 -16.62 27.03
C ILE A 37 -8.28 -16.17 27.43
N HIS A 38 -7.81 -15.03 26.92
CA HIS A 38 -6.40 -14.64 27.05
C HIS A 38 -6.16 -13.42 27.92
N GLY A 39 -7.20 -12.75 28.41
CA GLY A 39 -7.08 -11.52 29.20
C GLY A 39 -6.44 -10.34 28.45
N LYS A 40 -6.21 -10.48 27.14
CA LYS A 40 -5.58 -9.47 26.26
C LYS A 40 -6.28 -9.48 24.89
N PRO A 41 -6.53 -8.31 24.28
CA PRO A 41 -7.05 -8.23 22.92
C PRO A 41 -5.95 -8.57 21.91
N GLY A 42 -5.84 -9.84 21.49
CA GLY A 42 -5.05 -10.25 20.31
C GLY A 42 -5.69 -9.77 19.01
N CYS A 43 -5.02 -9.97 17.87
CA CYS A 43 -5.36 -9.40 16.55
C CYS A 43 -6.83 -9.64 16.17
N VAL A 44 -7.63 -8.61 16.42
CA VAL A 44 -9.05 -8.50 16.10
C VAL A 44 -9.23 -7.29 15.20
N PRO A 45 -10.20 -7.31 14.28
CA PRO A 45 -10.50 -6.14 13.47
C PRO A 45 -10.76 -4.90 14.34
N SER A 46 -10.16 -3.79 13.93
CA SER A 46 -10.36 -2.50 14.58
C SER A 46 -11.81 -2.04 14.37
N PRO A 47 -12.41 -1.26 15.28
CA PRO A 47 -13.66 -0.57 14.97
C PRO A 47 -13.58 0.20 13.64
N SER A 48 -14.74 0.51 13.06
CA SER A 48 -14.81 1.34 11.85
C SER A 48 -14.05 2.65 12.05
N VAL A 49 -13.20 3.01 11.08
CA VAL A 49 -12.48 4.29 11.07
C VAL A 49 -13.36 5.48 10.65
N GLY A 50 -14.61 5.21 10.25
CA GLY A 50 -15.54 6.23 9.76
C GLY A 50 -14.97 7.03 8.58
N ASN A 51 -15.12 8.36 8.62
CA ASN A 51 -14.54 9.24 7.60
C ASN A 51 -13.08 9.54 7.93
N VAL A 52 -12.21 9.42 6.92
CA VAL A 52 -10.77 9.68 7.04
C VAL A 52 -10.41 10.99 6.36
N THR A 53 -9.63 11.84 7.03
CA THR A 53 -8.94 12.96 6.39
C THR A 53 -7.48 12.56 6.19
N LEU A 54 -7.02 12.49 4.94
CA LEU A 54 -5.64 12.19 4.58
C LEU A 54 -4.86 13.48 4.34
N HIS A 55 -3.77 13.66 5.06
CA HIS A 55 -2.90 14.83 4.99
C HIS A 55 -1.64 14.46 4.22
N TYR A 56 -1.42 15.05 3.04
CA TYR A 56 -0.23 14.78 2.23
C TYR A 56 0.10 15.91 1.25
N PHE A 57 1.09 15.70 0.39
CA PHE A 57 1.36 16.58 -0.74
C PHE A 57 0.48 16.19 -1.93
N SER A 58 0.27 17.13 -2.88
CA SER A 58 -0.45 16.90 -4.14
C SER A 58 0.31 16.02 -5.16
N VAL A 59 0.81 14.88 -4.69
CA VAL A 59 1.51 13.84 -5.45
C VAL A 59 1.07 12.46 -4.95
N ARG A 60 1.40 11.40 -5.70
CA ARG A 60 1.20 10.01 -5.27
C ARG A 60 1.98 9.74 -3.97
N GLY A 61 3.30 9.64 -4.11
CA GLY A 61 4.25 9.44 -3.01
C GLY A 61 3.85 8.32 -2.05
N ARG A 62 4.25 8.47 -0.79
CA ARG A 62 3.95 7.49 0.27
C ARG A 62 2.46 7.40 0.64
N ALA A 63 1.63 8.33 0.18
CA ALA A 63 0.19 8.29 0.46
C ALA A 63 -0.61 7.44 -0.55
N GLU A 64 -0.03 7.13 -1.70
CA GLU A 64 -0.72 6.37 -2.75
C GLU A 64 -1.23 4.99 -2.31
N PRO A 65 -0.47 4.14 -1.60
CA PRO A 65 -1.01 2.87 -1.13
C PRO A 65 -2.18 3.05 -0.16
N ILE A 66 -2.16 4.12 0.67
CA ILE A 66 -3.26 4.47 1.58
C ILE A 66 -4.51 4.84 0.77
N ARG A 67 -4.37 5.67 -0.27
CA ARG A 67 -5.49 6.03 -1.17
C ARG A 67 -6.08 4.80 -1.84
N MET A 68 -5.25 3.94 -2.42
CA MET A 68 -5.68 2.73 -3.10
C MET A 68 -6.45 1.80 -2.16
N MET A 69 -5.96 1.62 -0.92
CA MET A 69 -6.64 0.78 0.06
C MET A 69 -7.98 1.36 0.51
N MET A 70 -8.07 2.67 0.76
CA MET A 70 -9.35 3.31 1.12
C MET A 70 -10.36 3.22 -0.03
N ILE A 71 -9.92 3.41 -1.29
CA ILE A 71 -10.76 3.22 -2.48
C ILE A 71 -11.28 1.78 -2.56
N GLU A 72 -10.39 0.80 -2.41
CA GLU A 72 -10.75 -0.62 -2.49
C GLU A 72 -11.72 -1.01 -1.37
N ALA A 73 -11.47 -0.54 -0.14
CA ALA A 73 -12.34 -0.72 1.03
C ALA A 73 -13.69 -0.01 0.90
N GLY A 74 -13.80 1.01 0.03
CA GLY A 74 -14.96 1.91 -0.01
C GLY A 74 -15.04 2.82 1.21
N ILE A 75 -13.89 3.12 1.84
CA ILE A 75 -13.81 4.05 2.97
C ILE A 75 -13.91 5.47 2.42
N PRO A 76 -14.89 6.27 2.86
CA PRO A 76 -14.98 7.67 2.47
C PRO A 76 -13.81 8.46 3.08
N PHE A 77 -13.11 9.19 2.22
CA PHE A 77 -12.02 10.06 2.67
C PHE A 77 -11.98 11.39 1.92
N THR A 78 -11.46 12.39 2.61
CA THR A 78 -11.09 13.71 2.10
C THR A 78 -9.57 13.87 2.14
N GLU A 79 -9.03 14.83 1.39
CA GLU A 79 -7.59 15.13 1.40
C GLU A 79 -7.32 16.57 1.79
N LYS A 80 -6.36 16.77 2.69
CA LYS A 80 -5.72 18.06 2.96
C LYS A 80 -4.34 18.05 2.32
N ASN A 81 -4.23 18.73 1.18
CA ASN A 81 -3.02 18.73 0.38
C ASN A 81 -2.16 19.97 0.60
N PHE A 82 -0.84 19.76 0.67
CA PHE A 82 0.15 20.81 0.89
C PHE A 82 1.04 21.02 -0.33
N ASN A 83 1.62 22.22 -0.43
CA ASN A 83 2.73 22.52 -1.33
C ASN A 83 3.95 22.95 -0.52
N LYS A 84 5.10 23.14 -1.19
CA LYS A 84 6.36 23.52 -0.53
C LYS A 84 6.25 24.82 0.30
N ALA A 85 5.43 25.78 -0.14
CA ALA A 85 5.26 27.06 0.54
C ALA A 85 4.36 26.97 1.78
N THR A 86 3.28 26.19 1.72
CA THR A 86 2.33 26.06 2.84
C THR A 86 2.76 25.02 3.88
N TRP A 87 3.60 24.05 3.49
CA TRP A 87 4.01 22.95 4.35
C TRP A 87 4.68 23.38 5.67
N PRO A 88 5.62 24.33 5.73
CA PRO A 88 6.28 24.69 6.98
C PRO A 88 5.30 25.12 8.08
N SER A 89 4.34 25.99 7.76
CA SER A 89 3.32 26.45 8.72
C SER A 89 2.38 25.33 9.16
N HIS A 90 1.93 24.49 8.21
CA HIS A 90 1.10 23.33 8.56
C HIS A 90 1.86 22.31 9.41
N LYS A 91 3.14 22.09 9.12
CA LYS A 91 4.00 21.18 9.87
C LYS A 91 4.10 21.60 11.32
N GLU A 92 4.40 22.88 11.57
CA GLU A 92 4.47 23.45 12.93
C GLU A 92 3.14 23.27 13.69
N ALA A 93 2.02 23.66 13.09
CA ALA A 93 0.70 23.49 13.70
C ALA A 93 0.35 22.00 13.97
N GLY A 94 0.72 21.11 13.06
CA GLY A 94 0.49 19.67 13.21
C GLY A 94 1.37 19.02 14.27
N ILE A 95 2.60 19.49 14.47
CA ILE A 95 3.47 19.07 15.60
C ILE A 95 2.83 19.52 16.91
N ASN A 96 2.45 20.80 17.01
CA ASN A 96 1.87 21.37 18.23
C ASN A 96 0.54 20.70 18.64
N SER A 97 -0.26 20.27 17.66
CA SER A 97 -1.52 19.54 17.90
C SER A 97 -1.37 18.03 18.05
N GLY A 98 -0.16 17.48 17.91
CA GLY A 98 0.14 16.06 17.96
C GLY A 98 -0.25 15.25 16.70
N LEU A 99 -0.90 15.88 15.71
CA LEU A 99 -1.32 15.22 14.46
C LEU A 99 -0.13 14.74 13.63
N TYR A 100 0.92 15.55 13.54
CA TYR A 100 2.16 15.20 12.83
C TYR A 100 3.24 14.87 13.87
N THR A 101 3.07 13.76 14.59
CA THR A 101 3.88 13.36 15.75
C THR A 101 5.40 13.48 15.52
N TYR A 102 5.87 13.15 14.30
CA TYR A 102 7.29 13.23 13.92
C TYR A 102 7.59 14.37 12.93
N GLY A 103 6.66 15.33 12.77
CA GLY A 103 6.78 16.42 11.79
C GLY A 103 6.79 15.93 10.34
N GLN A 104 6.06 14.85 10.06
CA GLN A 104 6.02 14.14 8.78
C GLN A 104 4.58 13.88 8.33
N VAL A 105 4.41 13.70 7.02
CA VAL A 105 3.21 13.17 6.36
C VAL A 105 3.63 11.99 5.46
N PRO A 106 2.77 11.01 5.15
CA PRO A 106 1.31 11.00 5.32
C PRO A 106 0.88 10.96 6.78
N ALA A 107 -0.21 11.67 7.06
CA ALA A 107 -0.93 11.61 8.33
C ALA A 107 -2.42 11.38 8.04
N VAL A 108 -3.12 10.72 8.96
CA VAL A 108 -4.58 10.60 8.90
C VAL A 108 -5.21 11.07 10.20
N GLU A 109 -6.38 11.69 10.07
CA GLU A 109 -7.31 11.97 11.15
C GLU A 109 -8.62 11.26 10.84
N THR A 110 -9.17 10.55 11.82
CA THR A 110 -10.46 9.87 11.71
C THR A 110 -11.51 10.62 12.53
N ASN A 111 -12.78 10.49 12.15
CA ASN A 111 -13.87 11.07 12.94
C ASN A 111 -14.09 10.36 14.31
N THR A 112 -13.38 9.26 14.58
CA THR A 112 -13.32 8.62 15.91
C THR A 112 -12.26 9.25 16.82
N GLY A 113 -11.51 10.24 16.33
CA GLY A 113 -10.49 10.97 17.07
C GLY A 113 -9.07 10.41 16.93
N LEU A 114 -8.86 9.32 16.18
CA LEU A 114 -7.51 8.82 15.91
C LEU A 114 -6.74 9.81 15.03
N LYS A 115 -5.49 10.08 15.43
CA LYS A 115 -4.48 10.81 14.68
C LYS A 115 -3.23 9.95 14.58
N MET A 116 -2.70 9.77 13.38
CA MET A 116 -1.49 8.97 13.20
C MET A 116 -0.70 9.37 11.95
N VAL A 117 0.60 9.11 12.00
CA VAL A 117 1.56 9.20 10.90
C VAL A 117 2.13 7.80 10.62
N GLN A 118 3.03 7.71 9.63
CA GLN A 118 3.67 6.47 9.13
C GLN A 118 2.77 5.64 8.22
N THR A 119 3.17 5.54 6.96
CA THR A 119 2.42 4.86 5.90
C THR A 119 2.01 3.44 6.26
N GLN A 120 2.96 2.63 6.72
CA GLN A 120 2.72 1.22 7.06
C GLN A 120 1.77 1.10 8.26
N ALA A 121 1.98 1.91 9.31
CA ALA A 121 1.09 1.92 10.46
C ALA A 121 -0.35 2.33 10.07
N ILE A 122 -0.50 3.35 9.20
CA ILE A 122 -1.80 3.80 8.68
C ILE A 122 -2.49 2.68 7.92
N LEU A 123 -1.76 2.04 6.99
CA LEU A 123 -2.25 0.93 6.21
C LEU A 123 -2.67 -0.25 7.09
N HIS A 124 -1.84 -0.60 8.08
CA HIS A 124 -2.14 -1.67 9.01
C HIS A 124 -3.41 -1.37 9.83
N TYR A 125 -3.51 -0.16 10.40
CA TYR A 125 -4.65 0.22 11.23
C TYR A 125 -5.96 0.25 10.43
N ILE A 126 -5.97 0.89 9.26
CA ILE A 126 -7.16 0.95 8.40
C ILE A 126 -7.46 -0.45 7.83
N GLY A 127 -6.44 -1.22 7.45
CA GLY A 127 -6.57 -2.61 6.99
C GLY A 127 -7.25 -3.49 8.03
N ARG A 128 -6.88 -3.36 9.32
CA ARG A 128 -7.59 -4.00 10.44
C ARG A 128 -9.06 -3.63 10.53
N SER A 129 -9.42 -2.38 10.27
CA SER A 129 -10.81 -1.93 10.28
C SER A 129 -11.60 -2.47 9.08
N ALA A 130 -10.94 -2.62 7.93
CA ALA A 130 -11.55 -3.03 6.67
C ALA A 130 -11.52 -4.55 6.42
N GLY A 131 -11.01 -5.35 7.35
CA GLY A 131 -10.84 -6.79 7.15
C GLY A 131 -9.76 -7.14 6.13
N MET A 132 -8.74 -6.29 6.00
CA MET A 132 -7.54 -6.46 5.16
C MET A 132 -6.26 -6.50 6.00
N ASP A 133 -6.35 -6.94 7.25
CA ASP A 133 -5.15 -7.28 8.03
C ASP A 133 -4.62 -8.65 7.64
N CYS A 134 -3.33 -8.88 7.86
CA CYS A 134 -2.76 -10.21 7.75
C CYS A 134 -3.28 -11.11 8.86
N ASP A 135 -3.25 -12.42 8.60
CA ASP A 135 -3.64 -13.41 9.58
C ASP A 135 -2.61 -13.44 10.73
N CYS A 136 -3.05 -13.69 11.96
CA CYS A 136 -2.22 -13.53 13.16
C CYS A 136 -0.89 -14.30 13.07
N GLU A 137 -0.95 -15.50 12.51
CA GLU A 137 0.20 -16.39 12.34
C GLU A 137 1.17 -15.91 11.27
N ASP A 138 0.70 -15.10 10.31
CA ASP A 138 1.47 -14.60 9.18
C ASP A 138 1.81 -13.10 9.28
N LEU A 139 1.38 -12.43 10.37
CA LEU A 139 1.61 -11.00 10.57
C LEU A 139 3.09 -10.63 10.43
N TYR A 140 4.00 -11.43 10.98
CA TYR A 140 5.44 -11.19 10.89
C TYR A 140 5.95 -11.21 9.43
N LYS A 141 5.34 -12.02 8.55
CA LYS A 141 5.70 -12.09 7.12
C LYS A 141 5.28 -10.81 6.42
N CYS A 142 4.08 -10.32 6.72
CA CYS A 142 3.60 -9.04 6.18
C CYS A 142 4.45 -7.86 6.65
N GLU A 143 4.82 -7.80 7.92
CA GLU A 143 5.71 -6.77 8.45
C GLU A 143 7.09 -6.81 7.77
N ALA A 144 7.68 -8.01 7.65
CA ALA A 144 8.97 -8.18 6.98
C ALA A 144 8.92 -7.74 5.51
N LEU A 145 7.86 -8.11 4.78
CA LEU A 145 7.67 -7.68 3.40
C LEU A 145 7.42 -6.18 3.28
N ALA A 146 6.60 -5.59 4.17
CA ALA A 146 6.34 -4.16 4.17
C ALA A 146 7.62 -3.34 4.37
N LEU A 147 8.47 -3.75 5.32
CA LEU A 147 9.79 -3.16 5.55
C LEU A 147 10.73 -3.38 4.36
N GLY A 148 10.73 -4.56 3.76
CA GLY A 148 11.50 -4.84 2.54
C GLY A 148 11.07 -4.00 1.32
N VAL A 149 9.76 -3.77 1.17
CA VAL A 149 9.20 -2.86 0.17
C VAL A 149 9.66 -1.43 0.43
N GLU A 150 9.67 -1.00 1.69
CA GLU A 150 10.18 0.32 2.06
C GLU A 150 11.67 0.48 1.75
N ASP A 151 12.48 -0.55 2.00
CA ASP A 151 13.90 -0.57 1.65
C ASP A 151 14.11 -0.48 0.13
N ALA A 152 13.34 -1.25 -0.66
CA ALA A 152 13.37 -1.19 -2.13
C ALA A 152 12.97 0.19 -2.65
N ARG A 153 11.85 0.72 -2.16
CA ARG A 153 11.34 2.06 -2.48
C ARG A 153 12.35 3.15 -2.10
N SER A 154 13.09 2.96 -1.00
CA SER A 154 14.12 3.88 -0.55
C SER A 154 15.23 4.04 -1.58
N LYS A 155 15.60 2.97 -2.32
CA LYS A 155 16.64 3.00 -3.36
C LYS A 155 16.27 3.95 -4.49
N LEU A 156 15.05 3.83 -5.03
CA LEU A 156 14.55 4.74 -6.06
C LEU A 156 14.45 6.17 -5.52
N SER A 157 13.86 6.34 -4.33
CA SER A 157 13.65 7.68 -3.79
C SER A 157 14.96 8.42 -3.50
N ARG A 158 15.98 7.75 -2.94
CA ARG A 158 17.27 8.40 -2.66
C ARG A 158 17.93 8.92 -3.93
N MET A 159 17.91 8.13 -5.00
CA MET A 159 18.40 8.56 -6.30
C MET A 159 17.60 9.75 -6.83
N LEU A 160 16.26 9.66 -6.86
CA LEU A 160 15.42 10.71 -7.43
C LEU A 160 15.53 12.04 -6.67
N TYR A 161 15.67 12.01 -5.35
CA TYR A 161 15.80 13.21 -4.52
C TYR A 161 17.24 13.75 -4.43
N ASP A 162 18.23 13.06 -5.01
CA ASP A 162 19.60 13.57 -5.11
C ASP A 162 19.63 14.78 -6.07
N PRO A 163 20.13 15.95 -5.65
CA PRO A 163 20.30 17.11 -6.54
C PRO A 163 21.32 16.87 -7.67
N ASN A 164 22.11 15.80 -7.61
CA ASN A 164 23.09 15.36 -8.61
C ASN A 164 22.65 14.14 -9.41
N PHE A 165 21.40 13.69 -9.25
CA PHE A 165 20.81 12.62 -10.06
C PHE A 165 21.18 12.76 -11.54
N SER A 166 21.68 11.69 -12.15
CA SER A 166 22.16 11.64 -13.52
C SER A 166 21.54 10.50 -14.32
N PHE A 167 21.72 10.52 -15.64
CA PHE A 167 21.35 9.38 -16.49
C PHE A 167 22.15 8.11 -16.19
N ALA A 168 23.38 8.24 -15.66
CA ALA A 168 24.16 7.08 -15.24
C ALA A 168 23.53 6.39 -14.02
N ASP A 169 23.05 7.17 -13.06
CA ASP A 169 22.35 6.63 -11.89
C ASP A 169 21.05 5.94 -12.29
N ARG A 170 20.30 6.56 -13.22
CA ARG A 170 19.09 5.94 -13.81
C ARG A 170 19.42 4.58 -14.42
N ASP A 171 20.44 4.53 -15.26
CA ASP A 171 20.84 3.31 -15.95
C ASP A 171 21.30 2.23 -14.97
N GLU A 172 22.09 2.60 -13.97
CA GLU A 172 22.51 1.68 -12.91
C GLU A 172 21.30 1.17 -12.11
N TYR A 173 20.36 2.05 -11.78
CA TYR A 173 19.13 1.66 -11.10
C TYR A 173 18.35 0.64 -11.91
N LEU A 174 18.06 0.93 -13.18
CA LEU A 174 17.25 0.05 -14.04
C LEU A 174 17.94 -1.28 -14.37
N LYS A 175 19.26 -1.29 -14.53
CA LYS A 175 20.02 -2.50 -14.92
C LYS A 175 20.43 -3.39 -13.75
N LYS A 176 20.64 -2.81 -12.56
CA LYS A 176 21.16 -3.54 -11.39
C LYS A 176 20.23 -3.48 -10.19
N THR A 177 19.87 -2.28 -9.75
CA THR A 177 19.18 -2.11 -8.46
C THR A 177 17.74 -2.61 -8.53
N MET A 178 16.96 -2.18 -9.51
CA MET A 178 15.56 -2.58 -9.68
C MET A 178 15.41 -4.09 -9.86
N PRO A 179 16.12 -4.77 -10.79
CA PRO A 179 15.98 -6.21 -10.96
C PRO A 179 16.35 -7.00 -9.70
N LEU A 180 17.38 -6.58 -8.95
CA LEU A 180 17.78 -7.23 -7.71
C LEU A 180 16.67 -7.15 -6.65
N TRP A 181 16.17 -5.94 -6.38
CA TRP A 181 15.17 -5.73 -5.33
C TRP A 181 13.81 -6.31 -5.69
N LEU A 182 13.36 -6.13 -6.94
CA LEU A 182 12.12 -6.76 -7.39
C LEU A 182 12.24 -8.29 -7.44
N GLY A 183 13.44 -8.83 -7.72
CA GLY A 183 13.73 -10.26 -7.62
C GLY A 183 13.55 -10.83 -6.20
N TYR A 184 13.93 -10.08 -5.16
CA TYR A 184 13.66 -10.47 -3.77
C TYR A 184 12.15 -10.51 -3.46
N ILE A 185 11.39 -9.55 -3.99
CA ILE A 185 9.93 -9.50 -3.81
C ILE A 185 9.24 -10.60 -4.62
N GLU A 186 9.74 -10.94 -5.82
CA GLU A 186 9.27 -12.06 -6.66
C GLU A 186 9.38 -13.41 -5.94
N GLN A 187 10.44 -13.63 -5.16
CA GLN A 187 10.58 -14.85 -4.36
C GLN A 187 9.45 -14.99 -3.32
N GLN A 188 8.96 -13.86 -2.81
CA GLN A 188 7.88 -13.79 -1.83
C GLN A 188 6.47 -13.74 -2.45
N ALA A 189 6.37 -13.44 -3.76
CA ALA A 189 5.09 -13.33 -4.46
C ALA A 189 4.27 -14.64 -4.40
N PRO A 190 2.96 -14.62 -4.66
CA PRO A 190 2.16 -15.86 -4.67
C PRO A 190 2.62 -16.83 -5.78
N PRO A 191 2.63 -18.16 -5.57
CA PRO A 191 2.94 -19.11 -6.63
C PRO A 191 1.88 -19.09 -7.75
N LEU A 192 2.31 -19.26 -9.01
CA LEU A 192 1.41 -19.25 -10.17
C LEU A 192 0.33 -20.35 -10.15
N ALA A 193 0.59 -21.46 -9.45
CA ALA A 193 -0.34 -22.59 -9.37
C ALA A 193 -1.60 -22.31 -8.53
N LYS A 194 -1.60 -21.27 -7.69
CA LYS A 194 -2.75 -20.85 -6.88
C LYS A 194 -3.51 -19.74 -7.61
N GLN A 195 -4.17 -20.08 -8.72
CA GLN A 195 -4.76 -19.11 -9.65
C GLN A 195 -5.91 -18.27 -9.06
N GLU A 196 -6.62 -18.76 -8.03
CA GLU A 196 -7.86 -18.10 -7.63
C GLU A 196 -7.69 -16.92 -6.66
N GLN A 197 -6.56 -16.81 -5.94
CA GLN A 197 -6.31 -15.74 -4.96
C GLN A 197 -4.81 -15.39 -4.91
N ALA A 198 -4.38 -14.46 -5.77
CA ALA A 198 -3.00 -14.00 -5.87
C ALA A 198 -2.70 -12.84 -4.88
N PHE A 199 -2.73 -13.10 -3.57
CA PHE A 199 -2.35 -12.12 -2.54
C PHE A 199 -1.16 -12.61 -1.72
N PHE A 200 -0.35 -11.68 -1.24
CA PHE A 200 0.81 -11.99 -0.41
C PHE A 200 0.37 -12.51 0.96
N TYR A 201 0.94 -13.65 1.35
CA TYR A 201 0.82 -14.28 2.68
C TYR A 201 -0.57 -14.59 3.24
N SER A 202 -1.65 -14.25 2.54
CA SER A 202 -3.01 -14.64 2.91
C SER A 202 -3.79 -15.10 1.68
N SER A 203 -4.86 -15.86 1.91
CA SER A 203 -5.84 -16.19 0.86
C SER A 203 -6.71 -14.98 0.49
N ARG A 204 -6.64 -13.91 1.26
CA ARG A 204 -7.40 -12.67 1.06
C ARG A 204 -6.47 -11.48 0.85
N LEU A 205 -7.06 -10.42 0.32
CA LEU A 205 -6.41 -9.13 0.16
C LEU A 205 -6.01 -8.56 1.52
N THR A 206 -4.77 -8.08 1.62
CA THR A 206 -4.21 -7.47 2.82
C THR A 206 -3.61 -6.09 2.52
N TRP A 207 -3.30 -5.34 3.57
CA TRP A 207 -2.69 -4.02 3.46
C TRP A 207 -1.30 -4.04 2.80
N VAL A 208 -0.56 -5.15 2.90
CA VAL A 208 0.79 -5.25 2.32
C VAL A 208 0.74 -5.40 0.79
N ASP A 209 -0.33 -5.95 0.24
CA ASP A 209 -0.51 -6.05 -1.22
C ASP A 209 -0.53 -4.66 -1.87
N PHE A 210 -1.11 -3.65 -1.20
CA PHE A 210 -1.12 -2.26 -1.70
C PHE A 210 0.29 -1.64 -1.72
N LEU A 211 1.15 -1.99 -0.77
CA LEU A 211 2.54 -1.54 -0.75
C LEU A 211 3.34 -2.15 -1.90
N VAL A 212 3.18 -3.46 -2.12
CA VAL A 212 3.83 -4.13 -3.24
C VAL A 212 3.34 -3.56 -4.57
N PHE A 213 2.02 -3.38 -4.72
CA PHE A 213 1.47 -2.81 -5.94
C PHE A 213 1.96 -1.39 -6.20
N ASP A 214 2.01 -0.52 -5.18
CA ASP A 214 2.60 0.82 -5.31
C ASP A 214 4.09 0.76 -5.71
N LEU A 215 4.87 -0.16 -5.13
CA LEU A 215 6.27 -0.35 -5.51
C LEU A 215 6.41 -0.70 -7.01
N LEU A 216 5.58 -1.62 -7.51
CA LEU A 216 5.59 -2.02 -8.93
C LEU A 216 5.17 -0.85 -9.83
N GLU A 217 4.08 -0.16 -9.51
CA GLU A 217 3.62 1.02 -10.24
C GLU A 217 4.71 2.08 -10.35
N ASN A 218 5.39 2.40 -9.25
CA ASN A 218 6.46 3.41 -9.26
C ASN A 218 7.63 3.00 -10.14
N ASN A 219 8.00 1.72 -10.19
CA ASN A 219 9.08 1.23 -11.03
C ASN A 219 8.69 1.17 -12.52
N ILE A 220 7.47 0.74 -12.83
CA ILE A 220 6.93 0.71 -14.19
C ILE A 220 6.83 2.13 -14.75
N GLU A 221 6.27 3.07 -13.99
CA GLU A 221 6.15 4.47 -14.40
C GLU A 221 7.53 5.13 -14.53
N PHE A 222 8.47 4.81 -13.64
CA PHE A 222 9.84 5.32 -13.74
C PHE A 222 10.60 4.79 -14.97
N ALA A 223 10.46 3.51 -15.28
CA ALA A 223 11.12 2.89 -16.43
C ALA A 223 10.68 3.57 -17.75
N HIS A 224 9.40 3.94 -17.86
CA HIS A 224 8.82 4.61 -19.01
C HIS A 224 8.78 6.14 -18.90
N TYR A 225 9.38 6.73 -17.87
CA TYR A 225 9.29 8.17 -17.64
C TYR A 225 10.02 8.96 -18.75
N ASP A 226 9.30 9.89 -19.38
CA ASP A 226 9.88 10.80 -20.37
C ASP A 226 10.51 12.03 -19.70
N PHE A 227 11.81 12.20 -19.90
CA PHE A 227 12.60 13.30 -19.34
C PHE A 227 12.65 14.54 -20.25
N GLY A 228 11.99 14.52 -21.41
CA GLY A 228 11.73 15.71 -22.23
C GLY A 228 12.96 16.38 -22.89
N ASN A 229 14.15 15.77 -22.86
CA ASN A 229 15.33 16.30 -23.52
C ASN A 229 15.44 15.80 -24.97
N SER A 230 15.43 16.76 -25.88
CA SER A 230 15.39 16.65 -27.34
C SER A 230 16.64 16.00 -27.97
N ASN A 231 16.39 15.31 -29.09
CA ASN A 231 17.30 14.63 -30.04
C ASN A 231 17.76 13.19 -29.76
N THR A 232 17.54 12.68 -28.56
CA THR A 232 17.64 11.24 -28.28
C THR A 232 16.55 10.90 -27.30
N THR A 233 15.50 10.25 -27.79
CA THR A 233 14.47 9.63 -26.96
C THR A 233 15.15 8.57 -26.10
N TYR A 234 15.63 8.93 -24.91
CA TYR A 234 16.14 7.99 -23.91
C TYR A 234 14.97 7.23 -23.26
N ILE A 235 14.07 6.69 -24.08
CA ILE A 235 13.11 5.68 -23.66
C ILE A 235 13.87 4.36 -23.76
N VAL A 236 14.29 3.85 -22.61
CA VAL A 236 14.71 2.45 -22.54
C VAL A 236 13.41 1.68 -22.37
N ASP A 237 12.97 1.00 -23.44
CA ASP A 237 11.80 0.12 -23.43
C ASP A 237 12.13 -1.11 -22.57
N ILE A 238 11.97 -0.96 -21.26
CA ILE A 238 12.15 -2.02 -20.26
C ILE A 238 10.78 -2.45 -19.80
N ASP A 239 10.40 -3.66 -20.18
CA ASP A 239 9.33 -4.36 -19.48
C ASP A 239 9.85 -4.81 -18.11
N VAL A 240 9.52 -4.03 -17.09
CA VAL A 240 9.88 -4.27 -15.68
C VAL A 240 9.43 -5.65 -15.20
N LEU A 241 8.33 -6.18 -15.74
CA LEU A 241 7.69 -7.41 -15.26
C LEU A 241 8.08 -8.65 -16.11
N ALA A 242 8.80 -8.48 -17.22
CA ALA A 242 9.11 -9.56 -18.16
C ALA A 242 9.78 -10.78 -17.51
N GLN A 243 10.67 -10.55 -16.53
CA GLN A 243 11.41 -11.61 -15.84
C GLN A 243 10.87 -11.91 -14.43
N LEU A 244 9.68 -11.39 -14.11
CA LEU A 244 9.07 -11.48 -12.78
C LEU A 244 7.65 -12.06 -12.90
N PRO A 245 7.50 -13.32 -13.32
CA PRO A 245 6.20 -13.85 -13.72
C PRO A 245 5.16 -13.88 -12.60
N ARG A 246 5.55 -14.09 -11.33
CA ARG A 246 4.62 -14.08 -10.19
C ARG A 246 4.15 -12.68 -9.87
N LEU A 247 5.04 -11.69 -9.88
CA LEU A 247 4.70 -10.28 -9.74
C LEU A 247 3.89 -9.77 -10.94
N ALA A 248 4.20 -10.21 -12.16
CA ALA A 248 3.40 -9.91 -13.35
C ALA A 248 1.96 -10.43 -13.20
N ASN A 249 1.82 -11.66 -12.69
CA ASN A 249 0.52 -12.23 -12.39
C ASN A 249 -0.22 -11.43 -11.32
N PHE A 250 0.43 -11.18 -10.18
CA PHE A 250 -0.10 -10.34 -9.10
C PHE A 250 -0.58 -8.98 -9.62
N TYR A 251 0.29 -8.26 -10.33
CA TYR A 251 0.03 -6.94 -10.86
C TYR A 251 -1.21 -6.92 -11.77
N ARG A 252 -1.32 -7.90 -12.68
CA ARG A 252 -2.48 -8.02 -13.59
C ARG A 252 -3.79 -8.23 -12.83
N HIS A 253 -3.80 -9.15 -11.85
CA HIS A 253 -4.99 -9.40 -11.04
C HIS A 253 -5.35 -8.22 -10.15
N PHE A 254 -4.36 -7.58 -9.53
CA PHE A 254 -4.55 -6.47 -8.62
C PHE A 254 -5.05 -5.22 -9.33
N SER A 255 -4.39 -4.82 -10.43
CA SER A 255 -4.81 -3.68 -11.26
C SER A 255 -6.17 -3.87 -11.93
N GLY A 256 -6.56 -5.12 -12.18
CA GLY A 256 -7.86 -5.48 -12.76
C GLY A 256 -9.05 -5.39 -11.82
N ARG A 257 -8.84 -5.19 -10.51
CA ARG A 257 -9.94 -5.09 -9.53
C ARG A 257 -10.85 -3.91 -9.84
N PRO A 258 -12.19 -4.03 -9.83
CA PRO A 258 -13.08 -3.00 -10.41
C PRO A 258 -12.90 -1.59 -9.83
N ARG A 259 -12.84 -1.46 -8.50
CA ARG A 259 -12.68 -0.15 -7.82
C ARG A 259 -11.30 0.43 -8.09
N LEU A 260 -10.26 -0.39 -7.95
CA LEU A 260 -8.90 0.05 -8.21
C LEU A 260 -8.66 0.39 -9.68
N SER A 261 -9.07 -0.46 -10.63
CA SER A 261 -8.98 -0.21 -12.07
C SER A 261 -9.64 1.13 -12.46
N ALA A 262 -10.82 1.43 -11.90
CA ALA A 262 -11.48 2.71 -12.11
C ALA A 262 -10.67 3.90 -11.56
N TYR A 263 -10.03 3.74 -10.40
CA TYR A 263 -9.13 4.75 -9.84
C TYR A 263 -7.86 4.93 -10.69
N LEU A 264 -7.23 3.82 -11.11
CA LEU A 264 -5.98 3.81 -11.86
C LEU A 264 -6.10 4.48 -13.23
N ARG A 265 -7.26 4.37 -13.90
CA ARG A 265 -7.54 5.02 -15.20
C ARG A 265 -7.65 6.55 -15.17
N GLY A 266 -7.24 7.20 -14.08
CA GLY A 266 -7.09 8.66 -14.04
C GLY A 266 -8.36 9.41 -13.65
N GLY A 267 -9.19 8.85 -12.77
CA GLY A 267 -10.28 9.60 -12.15
C GLY A 267 -9.78 10.85 -11.41
N LYS A 268 -10.68 11.80 -11.09
CA LYS A 268 -10.38 13.11 -10.46
C LYS A 268 -9.47 13.08 -9.21
N ARG A 269 -9.27 11.91 -8.58
CA ARG A 269 -8.52 11.71 -7.33
C ARG A 269 -7.10 11.14 -7.52
N ARG A 270 -6.69 10.72 -8.72
CA ARG A 270 -5.36 10.12 -8.93
C ARG A 270 -4.36 11.17 -9.44
N PHE A 271 -3.27 11.37 -8.69
CA PHE A 271 -2.19 12.25 -9.11
C PHE A 271 -1.39 11.62 -10.26
N LYS A 272 -0.88 12.46 -11.17
CA LYS A 272 0.08 12.00 -12.20
C LYS A 272 1.37 11.55 -11.52
N TYR A 273 2.06 10.58 -12.13
CA TYR A 273 3.41 10.24 -11.73
C TYR A 273 4.34 11.43 -12.01
N THR A 274 5.18 11.77 -11.05
CA THR A 274 6.12 12.90 -11.13
C THR A 274 7.38 12.55 -10.37
N ILE A 275 8.52 12.99 -10.88
CA ILE A 275 9.81 12.90 -10.17
C ILE A 275 10.19 14.26 -9.56
N PRO A 276 10.90 14.28 -8.43
CA PRO A 276 11.28 15.52 -7.74
C PRO A 276 12.41 16.30 -8.43
N ASN A 277 13.35 15.60 -9.08
CA ASN A 277 14.49 16.21 -9.79
C ASN A 277 14.63 15.59 -11.19
N GLN A 278 15.09 16.41 -12.16
CA GLN A 278 15.46 15.94 -13.50
C GLN A 278 16.92 15.47 -13.51
N PRO A 279 17.27 14.44 -14.30
CA PRO A 279 18.64 13.96 -14.42
C PRO A 279 19.50 15.02 -15.09
N LYS A 280 20.68 15.28 -14.52
CA LYS A 280 21.71 16.11 -15.15
C LYS A 280 22.29 15.37 -16.35
N ALA A 281 22.53 16.10 -17.44
CA ALA A 281 23.25 15.58 -18.59
C ALA A 281 24.66 15.13 -18.17
N GLN A 282 25.14 14.01 -18.72
CA GLN A 282 26.55 13.67 -18.58
C GLN A 282 27.41 14.80 -19.18
N PRO A 283 28.49 15.25 -18.51
CA PRO A 283 29.52 16.01 -19.20
C PRO A 283 29.95 15.19 -20.40
N ARG A 284 29.97 15.79 -21.60
CA ARG A 284 30.60 15.14 -22.76
C ARG A 284 32.02 14.80 -22.33
N THR A 285 32.33 13.51 -22.21
CA THR A 285 33.71 13.07 -22.14
C THR A 285 34.36 13.50 -23.46
N GLU A 286 35.14 14.57 -23.41
CA GLU A 286 36.06 14.91 -24.48
C GLU A 286 36.95 13.68 -24.66
N LYS A 287 36.71 12.94 -25.74
CA LYS A 287 37.66 11.94 -26.22
C LYS A 287 38.94 12.72 -26.56
N GLN A 288 39.95 12.60 -25.70
CA GLN A 288 41.35 12.80 -26.08
C GLN A 288 41.81 11.60 -26.90
#